data_AF-A0A930XMG1-F1
#
_entry.id   AF-A0A930XMG1-F1
#
_cell.length_a   1.000
_cell.length_b   1.000
_cell.length_c   1.000
_cell.angle_alpha   90.00
_cell.angle_beta   90.00
_cell.angle_gamma   90.00
#
_symmetry.space_group_name_H-M   'P 1'
#
loop_
_entity.id
_entity.type
_entity.pdbx_description
1 polymer ?
#
loop_
_entity_poly.entity_id
_entity_poly.type
_entity_poly.pdbx_seq_one_letter_code
_entity_poly.pdbx_strand_id
1 'polypeptide(L)'
;MTALLTVQLHQTSVQAQDWSSSPPYGDPGSSTPAPGELYQPWNHDLDGAESGDEQGIPCPDPPSAQVSLLALQSSVEQAATWIEQPQTPVSSLLHSLAPTLVAQFNASPMPEINERARAARVPILMYHDIIAEKEVFFDVTPEEFEAHLQLIQENGLTPISMDQLVHHLRTGVPLPEKPVMLTFDDGYLGHYQYVFPLLKQYGYPGLFSIYTYKVSRDYGRPGVTWEQLQEMVADPLITIASHGIMHPPDLREVDDVELKKEAEASKQELEERLGIPIQYFVYPEGKYDERVAAAVQKAGYLAALTMDDTQNLLAGESDDLFSIERIGQSQIEEAIANAWGGPAIRPWGSTFDFSAPITVNRTEVDGIPITVITGGQPTTIHADSRYQVPEIMQGTGIEAAVDGGFFSLEFLDSNQMIGPVMGSNEGTFIPGDRNDVPFLKGRPLVMISPTDVRYIPFDPEKHNSLEGVQAEMPDVTDTFVAAAWLVKGGQPQPAESFGSLFDFDAVRHRAFWGINQNGQPAIGVSHDFVDSVHLGEILASLGLQDAVMLDSGASTSLAYQGESLVGYEPRPVPHIVGLLPTGQANTIQASASSCSDSYLSGS
;
A
#
# COMPACT_ATOMS: atom_id res chain seq x y z
N MET A 1 -30.90 36.73 -31.87
CA MET A 1 -30.40 35.96 -33.02
C MET A 1 -29.49 34.87 -32.45
N THR A 2 -29.94 33.69 -32.03
CA THR A 2 -31.12 32.86 -32.34
C THR A 2 -31.04 32.11 -33.68
N ALA A 3 -30.39 30.94 -33.67
CA ALA A 3 -30.72 29.69 -34.36
C ALA A 3 -29.71 28.63 -33.84
N LEU A 4 -30.03 27.50 -33.18
CA LEU A 4 -31.03 26.41 -33.36
C LEU A 4 -30.63 25.32 -34.36
N LEU A 5 -30.28 24.14 -33.79
CA LEU A 5 -30.47 22.75 -34.27
C LEU A 5 -29.91 22.35 -35.67
N THR A 6 -29.54 21.08 -35.93
CA THR A 6 -30.30 19.85 -35.61
C THR A 6 -29.40 18.60 -35.58
N VAL A 7 -29.77 17.63 -34.74
CA VAL A 7 -29.21 16.26 -34.68
C VAL A 7 -29.82 15.38 -35.78
N GLN A 8 -29.08 14.39 -36.30
CA GLN A 8 -29.70 13.29 -37.03
C GLN A 8 -29.09 11.92 -36.69
N LEU A 9 -29.92 11.04 -36.14
CA LEU A 9 -29.60 9.66 -35.76
C LEU A 9 -29.54 8.76 -37.01
N HIS A 10 -28.85 7.62 -36.89
CA HIS A 10 -29.12 6.43 -37.71
C HIS A 10 -29.37 5.23 -36.79
N GLN A 11 -30.56 4.66 -36.89
CA GLN A 11 -30.90 3.33 -36.40
C GLN A 11 -31.22 2.44 -37.60
N THR A 12 -30.66 1.23 -37.64
CA THR A 12 -31.18 0.14 -38.49
C THR A 12 -31.17 -1.18 -37.72
N SER A 13 -32.35 -1.47 -37.15
CA SER A 13 -33.00 -2.78 -37.10
C SER A 13 -32.15 -4.07 -36.97
N VAL A 14 -32.26 -4.65 -35.78
CA VAL A 14 -32.31 -6.09 -35.46
C VAL A 14 -32.92 -6.96 -36.57
N GLN A 15 -32.29 -8.13 -36.83
CA GLN A 15 -33.02 -9.40 -36.96
C GLN A 15 -32.18 -10.55 -36.38
N ALA A 16 -32.80 -11.37 -35.54
CA ALA A 16 -32.26 -12.59 -34.95
C ALA A 16 -33.05 -13.81 -35.46
N GLN A 17 -32.56 -15.02 -35.15
CA GLN A 17 -33.07 -16.40 -35.40
C GLN A 17 -32.09 -17.24 -36.24
N ASP A 18 -31.84 -18.54 -35.97
CA ASP A 18 -32.24 -19.37 -34.82
C ASP A 18 -31.25 -20.57 -34.63
N TRP A 19 -31.47 -21.37 -33.59
CA TRP A 19 -30.59 -22.45 -33.11
C TRP A 19 -30.53 -23.77 -33.93
N SER A 20 -29.55 -24.62 -33.53
CA SER A 20 -29.37 -26.08 -33.82
C SER A 20 -28.71 -26.44 -35.17
N SER A 21 -27.91 -27.50 -35.33
CA SER A 21 -27.63 -28.70 -34.50
C SER A 21 -26.30 -29.40 -34.90
N SER A 22 -25.75 -30.26 -34.02
CA SER A 22 -24.60 -31.18 -34.26
C SER A 22 -24.98 -32.63 -33.88
N PRO A 23 -24.16 -33.67 -34.13
CA PRO A 23 -23.33 -34.05 -35.30
C PRO A 23 -23.83 -35.40 -35.90
N PRO A 24 -23.06 -36.21 -36.68
CA PRO A 24 -22.17 -37.22 -36.05
C PRO A 24 -20.90 -37.69 -36.82
N TYR A 25 -19.96 -38.27 -36.05
CA TYR A 25 -18.94 -39.31 -36.35
C TYR A 25 -18.62 -39.81 -37.78
N GLY A 26 -17.31 -40.00 -38.06
CA GLY A 26 -16.82 -40.98 -39.05
C GLY A 26 -15.32 -40.94 -39.38
N ASP A 27 -14.51 -41.81 -38.74
CA ASP A 27 -13.15 -42.24 -39.14
C ASP A 27 -13.07 -43.77 -38.82
N PRO A 28 -12.43 -44.64 -39.65
CA PRO A 28 -10.96 -44.82 -39.64
C PRO A 28 -10.30 -45.13 -41.02
N GLY A 29 -9.04 -44.72 -41.22
CA GLY A 29 -8.25 -45.07 -42.41
C GLY A 29 -6.73 -45.10 -42.21
N SER A 30 -6.18 -46.26 -41.86
CA SER A 30 -4.73 -46.46 -41.60
C SER A 30 -3.85 -46.57 -42.86
N SER A 31 -2.60 -46.09 -42.78
CA SER A 31 -1.42 -46.81 -43.33
C SER A 31 -0.08 -46.17 -42.93
N THR A 32 0.83 -46.99 -42.39
CA THR A 32 2.28 -46.75 -42.38
C THR A 32 2.94 -47.65 -43.45
N PRO A 33 4.20 -47.36 -43.84
CA PRO A 33 5.25 -48.30 -43.41
C PRO A 33 6.59 -47.64 -43.00
N ALA A 34 7.37 -48.37 -42.22
CA ALA A 34 8.78 -48.12 -41.83
C ALA A 34 9.73 -48.99 -42.73
N PRO A 35 11.01 -49.33 -42.41
CA PRO A 35 11.90 -48.94 -41.29
C PRO A 35 13.42 -48.73 -41.65
N GLY A 36 14.25 -48.52 -40.61
CA GLY A 36 15.73 -48.69 -40.61
C GLY A 36 16.54 -47.39 -40.62
N GLU A 37 17.73 -47.23 -40.02
CA GLU A 37 18.67 -48.07 -39.21
C GLU A 37 19.64 -47.09 -38.44
N LEU A 38 20.42 -47.36 -37.38
CA LEU A 38 20.63 -48.46 -36.41
C LEU A 38 21.49 -47.93 -35.20
N TYR A 39 21.86 -48.80 -34.24
CA TYR A 39 22.86 -48.63 -33.13
C TYR A 39 22.53 -47.72 -31.93
N GLN A 40 22.92 -48.02 -30.68
CA GLN A 40 22.90 -49.24 -29.80
C GLN A 40 23.46 -48.79 -28.42
N PRO A 41 22.95 -49.28 -27.27
CA PRO A 41 23.30 -48.77 -25.94
C PRO A 41 24.51 -49.47 -25.30
N TRP A 42 25.18 -48.79 -24.37
CA TRP A 42 26.15 -49.40 -23.47
C TRP A 42 25.46 -49.83 -22.18
N ASN A 43 25.44 -51.14 -21.93
CA ASN A 43 25.10 -51.74 -20.65
C ASN A 43 26.39 -52.29 -20.03
N HIS A 44 26.59 -52.11 -18.73
CA HIS A 44 27.51 -52.94 -17.97
C HIS A 44 26.90 -53.23 -16.60
N ASP A 45 26.59 -54.50 -16.37
CA ASP A 45 25.97 -54.99 -15.14
C ASP A 45 26.95 -54.89 -13.95
N LEU A 46 26.42 -54.91 -12.73
CA LEU A 46 26.65 -56.04 -11.81
C LEU A 46 25.66 -56.05 -10.63
N ASP A 47 24.92 -57.16 -10.57
CA ASP A 47 24.06 -57.75 -9.52
C ASP A 47 24.15 -57.24 -8.06
N GLY A 48 22.99 -57.15 -7.38
CA GLY A 48 22.96 -56.88 -5.94
C GLY A 48 21.60 -56.88 -5.21
N ALA A 49 20.91 -58.03 -5.16
CA ALA A 49 19.96 -58.45 -4.11
C ALA A 49 18.63 -57.68 -3.82
N GLU A 50 17.55 -58.46 -3.91
CA GLU A 50 16.39 -58.53 -3.00
C GLU A 50 15.33 -57.40 -2.87
N SER A 51 14.09 -57.88 -2.85
CA SER A 51 12.81 -57.20 -2.71
C SER A 51 12.67 -56.28 -1.49
N GLY A 52 12.12 -55.08 -1.71
CA GLY A 52 11.61 -54.18 -0.68
C GLY A 52 10.65 -53.13 -1.27
N ASP A 53 9.54 -52.93 -0.59
CA ASP A 53 8.33 -52.17 -0.96
C ASP A 53 8.53 -50.80 -1.65
N GLU A 54 7.57 -50.45 -2.53
CA GLU A 54 7.37 -49.07 -3.01
C GLU A 54 7.09 -48.12 -1.83
N GLN A 55 8.08 -47.35 -1.43
CA GLN A 55 7.86 -46.07 -0.75
C GLN A 55 8.33 -44.96 -1.67
N GLY A 56 7.37 -44.19 -2.18
CA GLY A 56 7.66 -42.98 -2.95
C GLY A 56 8.49 -42.03 -2.10
N ILE A 57 9.66 -41.65 -2.59
CA ILE A 57 10.44 -40.55 -2.01
C ILE A 57 9.57 -39.30 -2.13
N PRO A 58 9.14 -38.66 -1.02
CA PRO A 58 8.44 -37.40 -1.13
C PRO A 58 9.40 -36.39 -1.75
N CYS A 59 8.93 -35.64 -2.75
CA CYS A 59 9.61 -34.40 -3.10
C CYS A 59 9.70 -33.56 -1.81
N PRO A 60 10.85 -32.92 -1.52
CA PRO A 60 10.86 -31.93 -0.46
C PRO A 60 9.83 -30.87 -0.82
N ASP A 61 8.92 -30.56 0.11
CA ASP A 61 8.03 -29.42 -0.06
C ASP A 61 8.88 -28.17 -0.35
N PRO A 62 8.46 -27.28 -1.28
CA PRO A 62 9.14 -26.01 -1.43
C PRO A 62 9.14 -25.32 -0.05
N PRO A 63 10.27 -24.76 0.40
CA PRO A 63 10.37 -24.23 1.75
C PRO A 63 9.27 -23.18 1.94
N SER A 64 8.33 -23.45 2.86
CA SER A 64 7.34 -22.47 3.28
C SER A 64 8.10 -21.20 3.61
N ALA A 65 7.78 -20.08 2.93
CA ALA A 65 8.58 -18.86 2.97
C ALA A 65 8.41 -18.07 4.27
N GLN A 66 8.68 -18.74 5.41
CA GLN A 66 9.08 -18.09 6.65
C GLN A 66 10.35 -17.31 6.34
N VAL A 67 10.19 -16.03 6.04
CA VAL A 67 11.31 -15.09 5.99
C VAL A 67 12.01 -15.21 7.35
N SER A 68 13.29 -15.58 7.34
CA SER A 68 13.97 -15.86 8.59
C SER A 68 13.95 -14.60 9.46
N LEU A 69 13.79 -14.78 10.77
CA LEU A 69 13.76 -13.65 11.72
C LEU A 69 14.99 -12.74 11.55
N LEU A 70 16.13 -13.32 11.15
CA LEU A 70 17.37 -12.63 10.82
C LEU A 70 17.30 -11.78 9.54
N ALA A 71 16.64 -12.26 8.48
CA ALA A 71 16.46 -11.50 7.24
C ALA A 71 15.45 -10.34 7.40
N LEU A 72 14.38 -10.58 8.16
CA LEU A 72 13.46 -9.52 8.58
C LEU A 72 14.18 -8.50 9.47
N GLN A 73 14.98 -8.95 10.44
CA GLN A 73 15.77 -8.07 11.28
C GLN A 73 16.78 -7.24 10.49
N SER A 74 17.49 -7.82 9.51
CA SER A 74 18.43 -7.03 8.68
C SER A 74 17.72 -6.01 7.79
N SER A 75 16.53 -6.33 7.27
CA SER A 75 15.73 -5.41 6.44
C SER A 75 15.11 -4.29 7.27
N VAL A 76 14.73 -4.59 8.52
CA VAL A 76 14.28 -3.62 9.53
C VAL A 76 15.43 -2.73 10.00
N GLU A 77 16.62 -3.30 10.25
CA GLU A 77 17.82 -2.54 10.62
C GLU A 77 18.26 -1.63 9.47
N GLN A 78 18.14 -2.09 8.21
CA GLN A 78 18.25 -1.22 7.04
C GLN A 78 17.18 -0.13 7.07
N ALA A 79 15.88 -0.43 7.01
CA ALA A 79 14.80 0.59 7.01
C ALA A 79 14.96 1.63 8.15
N ALA A 80 15.38 1.21 9.35
CA ALA A 80 15.65 2.09 10.47
C ALA A 80 16.85 3.03 10.27
N THR A 81 17.92 2.61 9.57
CA THR A 81 19.03 3.52 9.21
C THR A 81 18.67 4.59 8.19
N TRP A 82 17.52 4.46 7.50
CA TRP A 82 17.04 5.43 6.51
C TRP A 82 16.06 6.42 7.16
N ILE A 83 15.62 6.16 8.40
CA ILE A 83 14.62 6.94 9.13
C ILE A 83 15.24 8.06 10.00
N GLU A 84 16.52 8.00 10.40
CA GLU A 84 17.12 9.03 11.27
C GLU A 84 18.51 9.57 10.91
N GLN A 85 18.67 10.87 11.18
CA GLN A 85 19.92 11.62 11.26
C GLN A 85 20.82 11.12 12.42
N PRO A 86 22.15 11.32 12.36
CA PRO A 86 23.10 10.38 12.97
C PRO A 86 23.46 10.71 14.44
N GLN A 87 22.55 10.58 15.43
CA GLN A 87 22.88 10.86 16.85
C GLN A 87 22.22 9.96 17.95
N THR A 88 21.86 8.68 17.72
CA THR A 88 21.64 7.70 18.83
C THR A 88 22.13 6.28 18.49
N PRO A 89 22.48 5.42 19.49
CA PRO A 89 22.91 4.04 19.25
C PRO A 89 21.69 3.10 19.12
N VAL A 90 21.13 3.01 17.92
CA VAL A 90 19.85 2.37 17.60
C VAL A 90 19.82 0.82 17.74
N SER A 91 20.99 0.16 17.75
CA SER A 91 21.10 -1.31 17.65
C SER A 91 20.44 -2.09 18.81
N SER A 92 20.32 -1.49 20.00
CA SER A 92 19.68 -2.11 21.16
C SER A 92 18.15 -2.02 21.16
N LEU A 93 17.58 -1.01 20.50
CA LEU A 93 16.13 -0.84 20.32
C LEU A 93 15.60 -1.78 19.23
N LEU A 94 16.31 -1.90 18.11
CA LEU A 94 15.85 -2.73 16.98
C LEU A 94 15.78 -4.22 17.34
N HIS A 95 16.76 -4.73 18.10
CA HIS A 95 16.76 -6.12 18.59
C HIS A 95 15.57 -6.46 19.50
N SER A 96 15.01 -5.50 20.25
CA SER A 96 13.87 -5.75 21.15
C SER A 96 12.51 -5.65 20.46
N LEU A 97 12.44 -4.92 19.34
CA LEU A 97 11.22 -4.68 18.57
C LEU A 97 11.05 -5.62 17.37
N ALA A 98 12.11 -6.26 16.88
CA ALA A 98 12.08 -7.15 15.72
C ALA A 98 10.95 -8.21 15.71
N PRO A 99 10.59 -8.88 16.83
CA PRO A 99 9.46 -9.81 16.84
C PRO A 99 8.10 -9.14 16.59
N THR A 100 7.95 -7.88 16.98
CA THR A 100 6.73 -7.08 16.75
C THR A 100 6.71 -6.49 15.34
N LEU A 101 7.88 -6.14 14.75
CA LEU A 101 8.01 -5.84 13.31
C LEU A 101 7.48 -7.03 12.50
N VAL A 102 8.00 -8.23 12.77
CA VAL A 102 7.62 -9.48 12.10
C VAL A 102 6.13 -9.79 12.25
N ALA A 103 5.51 -9.42 13.38
CA ALA A 103 4.09 -9.66 13.63
C ALA A 103 3.13 -8.69 12.91
N GLN A 104 3.60 -7.51 12.47
CA GLN A 104 2.77 -6.56 11.69
C GLN A 104 2.95 -6.74 10.18
N PHE A 105 4.14 -7.14 9.72
CA PHE A 105 4.42 -7.37 8.31
C PHE A 105 4.29 -8.86 7.94
N ASN A 106 3.04 -9.35 7.89
CA ASN A 106 2.79 -10.66 7.29
C ASN A 106 3.13 -10.60 5.80
N ALA A 107 4.10 -11.42 5.39
CA ALA A 107 4.42 -11.58 3.98
C ALA A 107 3.22 -12.18 3.24
N SER A 108 2.83 -11.56 2.12
CA SER A 108 1.83 -12.14 1.20
C SER A 108 2.30 -13.52 0.70
N PRO A 109 1.36 -14.45 0.46
CA PRO A 109 1.69 -15.73 -0.15
C PRO A 109 2.20 -15.49 -1.57
N MET A 110 3.31 -16.11 -1.95
CA MET A 110 3.86 -15.95 -3.30
C MET A 110 2.88 -16.56 -4.33
N PRO A 111 2.54 -15.85 -5.43
CA PRO A 111 3.20 -14.67 -5.98
C PRO A 111 2.60 -13.30 -5.60
N GLU A 112 1.59 -13.24 -4.73
CA GLU A 112 0.80 -12.02 -4.45
C GLU A 112 1.65 -10.86 -3.88
N ILE A 113 1.35 -9.64 -4.33
CA ILE A 113 1.85 -8.38 -3.76
C ILE A 113 1.01 -8.00 -2.55
N ASN A 114 1.64 -7.41 -1.53
CA ASN A 114 1.00 -6.93 -0.32
C ASN A 114 0.15 -5.67 -0.57
N GLU A 115 -1.08 -5.65 -0.07
CA GLU A 115 -2.02 -4.53 -0.21
C GLU A 115 -1.44 -3.16 0.20
N ARG A 116 -0.55 -3.11 1.21
CA ARG A 116 0.12 -1.86 1.58
C ARG A 116 1.15 -1.42 0.53
N ALA A 117 1.83 -2.37 -0.09
CA ALA A 117 2.83 -2.10 -1.11
C ALA A 117 2.21 -1.66 -2.44
N ARG A 118 0.99 -2.12 -2.75
CA ARG A 118 0.20 -1.64 -3.90
C ARG A 118 -0.07 -0.13 -3.87
N ALA A 119 -0.06 0.49 -2.69
CA ALA A 119 -0.19 1.94 -2.55
C ALA A 119 1.09 2.73 -2.92
N ALA A 120 2.26 2.08 -3.01
CA ALA A 120 3.50 2.76 -3.36
C ALA A 120 3.64 2.94 -4.88
N ARG A 121 4.00 4.15 -5.31
CA ARG A 121 4.30 4.49 -6.69
C ARG A 121 5.82 4.41 -6.90
N VAL A 122 6.30 3.23 -7.29
CA VAL A 122 7.73 2.96 -7.45
C VAL A 122 8.06 2.81 -8.95
N PRO A 123 8.62 3.85 -9.61
CA PRO A 123 9.12 3.73 -10.97
C PRO A 123 10.37 2.85 -11.04
N ILE A 124 10.38 1.93 -12.00
CA ILE A 124 11.54 1.15 -12.40
C ILE A 124 11.95 1.60 -13.80
N LEU A 125 13.09 2.28 -13.91
CA LEU A 125 13.62 2.76 -15.17
C LEU A 125 14.39 1.64 -15.89
N MET A 126 13.98 1.36 -17.12
CA MET A 126 14.60 0.37 -18.01
C MET A 126 15.54 1.06 -19.01
N TYR A 127 16.83 0.71 -18.91
CA TYR A 127 17.88 1.05 -19.85
C TYR A 127 18.34 -0.20 -20.59
N HIS A 128 18.79 -0.04 -21.84
CA HIS A 128 19.49 -1.09 -22.58
C HIS A 128 20.99 -0.80 -22.55
N ASP A 129 21.60 -0.38 -23.67
CA ASP A 129 23.02 -0.01 -23.71
C ASP A 129 23.24 1.47 -23.40
N ILE A 130 24.41 1.77 -22.84
CA ILE A 130 24.92 3.13 -22.68
C ILE A 130 26.18 3.25 -23.55
N ILE A 131 26.13 4.06 -24.61
CA ILE A 131 27.16 4.08 -25.66
C ILE A 131 27.43 5.51 -26.17
N ALA A 132 28.69 5.80 -26.53
CA ALA A 132 29.13 7.15 -26.91
C ALA A 132 28.46 7.68 -28.19
N GLU A 133 28.09 6.81 -29.13
CA GLU A 133 27.33 7.16 -30.33
C GLU A 133 26.13 6.21 -30.41
N LYS A 134 24.90 6.76 -30.44
CA LYS A 134 23.66 5.97 -30.48
C LYS A 134 23.50 5.25 -31.82
N GLU A 135 23.17 3.96 -31.76
CA GLU A 135 22.84 3.14 -32.93
C GLU A 135 21.30 3.04 -33.11
N VAL A 136 20.55 3.04 -32.01
CA VAL A 136 19.08 2.94 -31.97
C VAL A 136 18.44 3.99 -31.05
N PHE A 137 17.13 4.21 -31.18
CA PHE A 137 16.43 5.33 -30.52
C PHE A 137 16.38 5.25 -28.99
N PHE A 138 16.51 4.04 -28.43
CA PHE A 138 16.48 3.78 -26.99
C PHE A 138 17.88 3.69 -26.35
N ASP A 139 18.95 3.82 -27.15
CA ASP A 139 20.30 4.02 -26.60
C ASP A 139 20.38 5.36 -25.86
N VAL A 140 21.25 5.42 -24.85
CA VAL A 140 21.52 6.61 -24.05
C VAL A 140 23.04 6.84 -24.04
N THR A 141 23.50 8.10 -24.14
CA THR A 141 24.95 8.37 -24.03
C THR A 141 25.40 8.43 -22.57
N PRO A 142 26.70 8.27 -22.26
CA PRO A 142 27.20 8.42 -20.89
C PRO A 142 26.83 9.77 -20.26
N GLU A 143 26.80 10.85 -21.04
CA GLU A 143 26.44 12.21 -20.60
C GLU A 143 24.94 12.35 -20.30
N GLU A 144 24.08 11.75 -21.14
CA GLU A 144 22.63 11.71 -20.88
C GLU A 144 22.31 10.87 -19.64
N PHE A 145 22.98 9.71 -19.49
CA PHE A 145 22.80 8.87 -18.31
C PHE A 145 23.29 9.57 -17.03
N GLU A 146 24.43 10.27 -17.06
CA GLU A 146 24.85 11.08 -15.91
C GLU A 146 23.85 12.21 -15.61
N ALA A 147 23.28 12.86 -16.63
CA ALA A 147 22.23 13.85 -16.43
C ALA A 147 20.97 13.25 -15.77
N HIS A 148 20.62 11.99 -16.07
CA HIS A 148 19.53 11.28 -15.39
C HIS A 148 19.85 11.03 -13.90
N LEU A 149 21.10 10.69 -13.55
CA LEU A 149 21.51 10.54 -12.16
C LEU A 149 21.47 11.89 -11.40
N GLN A 150 21.84 12.99 -12.08
CA GLN A 150 21.72 14.34 -11.54
C GLN A 150 20.26 14.73 -11.31
N LEU A 151 19.35 14.46 -12.25
CA LEU A 151 17.91 14.72 -12.09
C LEU A 151 17.30 13.95 -10.91
N ILE A 152 17.71 12.69 -10.70
CA ILE A 152 17.33 11.88 -9.53
C ILE A 152 17.78 12.59 -8.24
N GLN A 153 19.04 13.02 -8.17
CA GLN A 153 19.60 13.71 -7.02
C GLN A 153 18.92 15.06 -6.73
N GLU A 154 18.74 15.89 -7.75
CA GLU A 154 18.18 17.25 -7.64
C GLU A 154 16.71 17.26 -7.22
N ASN A 155 15.94 16.25 -7.63
CA ASN A 155 14.53 16.12 -7.27
C ASN A 155 14.28 15.32 -5.98
N GLY A 156 15.35 14.86 -5.31
CA GLY A 156 15.29 14.12 -4.05
C GLY A 156 14.70 12.72 -4.19
N LEU A 157 14.92 12.06 -5.33
CA LEU A 157 14.59 10.64 -5.50
C LEU A 157 15.65 9.78 -4.79
N THR A 158 15.22 8.64 -4.27
CA THR A 158 16.08 7.68 -3.56
C THR A 158 16.20 6.37 -4.36
N PRO A 159 17.33 6.12 -5.03
CA PRO A 159 17.59 4.84 -5.68
C PRO A 159 17.59 3.65 -4.72
N ILE A 160 16.83 2.60 -5.06
CA ILE A 160 16.67 1.36 -4.26
C ILE A 160 17.11 0.11 -5.03
N SER A 161 17.49 -0.95 -4.32
CA SER A 161 17.82 -2.25 -4.93
C SER A 161 16.58 -3.14 -5.15
N MET A 162 16.73 -4.17 -5.98
CA MET A 162 15.67 -5.17 -6.20
C MET A 162 15.28 -5.91 -4.92
N ASP A 163 16.26 -6.21 -4.06
CA ASP A 163 16.01 -6.86 -2.76
C ASP A 163 15.08 -6.01 -1.89
N GLN A 164 15.27 -4.69 -1.87
CA GLN A 164 14.41 -3.76 -1.13
C GLN A 164 13.01 -3.68 -1.73
N LEU A 165 12.92 -3.61 -3.06
CA LEU A 165 11.63 -3.58 -3.76
C LEU A 165 10.84 -4.87 -3.51
N VAL A 166 11.45 -6.05 -3.69
CA VAL A 166 10.79 -7.34 -3.46
C VAL A 166 10.45 -7.54 -1.99
N HIS A 167 11.29 -7.06 -1.06
CA HIS A 167 10.93 -7.06 0.36
C HIS A 167 9.70 -6.20 0.63
N HIS A 168 9.65 -4.97 0.11
CA HIS A 168 8.49 -4.09 0.19
C HIS A 168 7.23 -4.73 -0.41
N LEU A 169 7.28 -5.15 -1.67
CA LEU A 169 6.17 -5.77 -2.40
C LEU A 169 5.63 -7.01 -1.66
N ARG A 170 6.49 -7.81 -1.03
CA ARG A 170 6.06 -8.99 -0.27
C ARG A 170 5.46 -8.66 1.10
N THR A 171 5.91 -7.63 1.79
CA THR A 171 5.67 -7.47 3.24
C THR A 171 4.93 -6.19 3.63
N GLY A 172 4.89 -5.18 2.76
CA GLY A 172 4.42 -3.84 3.09
C GLY A 172 5.41 -3.01 3.93
N VAL A 173 6.62 -3.50 4.22
CA VAL A 173 7.69 -2.72 4.87
C VAL A 173 7.98 -1.47 4.02
N PRO A 174 7.97 -0.25 4.56
CA PRO A 174 8.04 0.97 3.75
C PRO A 174 9.31 1.09 2.93
N LEU A 175 9.17 1.74 1.79
CA LEU A 175 10.31 2.26 1.03
C LEU A 175 10.70 3.66 1.52
N PRO A 176 11.89 4.15 1.12
CA PRO A 176 12.34 5.51 1.40
C PRO A 176 11.45 6.55 0.72
N GLU A 177 11.67 7.84 1.02
CA GLU A 177 11.01 8.90 0.26
C GLU A 177 11.41 8.85 -1.23
N LYS A 178 10.40 9.01 -2.10
CA LYS A 178 10.52 9.01 -3.56
C LYS A 178 11.43 7.89 -4.13
N PRO A 179 11.10 6.60 -3.92
CA PRO A 179 11.94 5.51 -4.37
C PRO A 179 11.97 5.43 -5.90
N VAL A 180 13.11 5.05 -6.46
CA VAL A 180 13.27 4.72 -7.89
C VAL A 180 14.22 3.54 -8.04
N MET A 181 14.01 2.70 -9.04
CA MET A 181 14.91 1.59 -9.34
C MET A 181 15.51 1.75 -10.74
N LEU A 182 16.79 1.38 -10.88
CA LEU A 182 17.53 1.43 -12.15
C LEU A 182 17.80 0.00 -12.64
N THR A 183 17.36 -0.32 -13.86
CA THR A 183 17.57 -1.63 -14.51
C THR A 183 18.28 -1.47 -15.86
N PHE A 184 19.20 -2.39 -16.15
CA PHE A 184 20.05 -2.39 -17.35
C PHE A 184 20.02 -3.76 -18.00
N ASP A 185 19.42 -3.85 -19.19
CA ASP A 185 19.19 -5.13 -19.86
C ASP A 185 20.26 -5.47 -20.91
N ASP A 186 20.32 -6.76 -21.27
CA ASP A 186 21.21 -7.40 -22.25
C ASP A 186 22.72 -7.53 -21.92
N GLY A 187 23.23 -7.05 -20.79
CA GLY A 187 24.66 -7.16 -20.45
C GLY A 187 25.62 -6.57 -21.50
N TYR A 188 25.33 -5.38 -22.05
CA TYR A 188 26.24 -4.68 -22.98
C TYR A 188 27.53 -4.22 -22.29
N LEU A 189 28.65 -4.15 -23.03
CA LEU A 189 29.93 -3.65 -22.52
C LEU A 189 29.84 -2.22 -21.93
N GLY A 190 28.92 -1.39 -22.44
CA GLY A 190 28.63 -0.06 -21.89
C GLY A 190 28.18 -0.06 -20.43
N HIS A 191 27.59 -1.17 -19.95
CA HIS A 191 27.23 -1.38 -18.55
C HIS A 191 28.47 -1.34 -17.65
N TYR A 192 29.54 -2.04 -18.03
CA TYR A 192 30.79 -2.03 -17.27
C TYR A 192 31.59 -0.74 -17.49
N GLN A 193 31.63 -0.23 -18.73
CA GLN A 193 32.47 0.92 -19.08
C GLN A 193 31.94 2.27 -18.57
N TYR A 194 30.62 2.45 -18.52
CA TYR A 194 29.99 3.75 -18.23
C TYR A 194 29.04 3.68 -17.03
N VAL A 195 28.12 2.69 -16.99
CA VAL A 195 27.11 2.61 -15.93
C VAL A 195 27.74 2.31 -14.58
N PHE A 196 28.50 1.22 -14.46
CA PHE A 196 29.12 0.77 -13.22
C PHE A 196 29.95 1.84 -12.50
N PRO A 197 30.89 2.57 -13.15
CA PRO A 197 31.63 3.64 -12.46
C PRO A 197 30.74 4.82 -12.05
N LEU A 198 29.70 5.17 -12.83
CA LEU A 198 28.77 6.24 -12.46
C LEU A 198 27.88 5.83 -11.27
N LEU A 199 27.29 4.64 -11.26
CA LEU A 199 26.53 4.14 -10.11
C LEU A 199 27.36 4.17 -8.81
N LYS A 200 28.64 3.78 -8.88
CA LYS A 200 29.58 3.88 -7.76
C LYS A 200 29.92 5.32 -7.33
N GLN A 201 30.01 6.25 -8.28
CA GLN A 201 30.25 7.67 -8.00
C GLN A 201 29.07 8.31 -7.26
N TYR A 202 27.84 7.99 -7.65
CA TYR A 202 26.62 8.53 -7.03
C TYR A 202 26.14 7.71 -5.81
N GLY A 203 26.66 6.48 -5.63
CA GLY A 203 26.27 5.58 -4.54
C GLY A 203 24.91 4.91 -4.77
N TYR A 204 24.53 4.71 -6.03
CA TYR A 204 23.20 4.25 -6.43
C TYR A 204 23.19 2.76 -6.78
N PRO A 205 22.25 1.96 -6.24
CA PRO A 205 22.07 0.58 -6.66
C PRO A 205 21.56 0.47 -8.10
N GLY A 206 21.88 -0.66 -8.75
CA GLY A 206 21.39 -1.00 -10.08
C GLY A 206 21.30 -2.51 -10.29
N LEU A 207 20.27 -2.94 -11.02
CA LEU A 207 20.10 -4.33 -11.46
C LEU A 207 20.53 -4.47 -12.92
N PHE A 208 21.35 -5.47 -13.22
CA PHE A 208 21.81 -5.80 -14.57
C PHE A 208 21.26 -7.17 -14.93
N SER A 209 20.46 -7.25 -16.00
CA SER A 209 19.93 -8.51 -16.50
C SER A 209 20.83 -9.05 -17.61
N ILE A 210 21.28 -10.30 -17.45
CA ILE A 210 22.33 -10.90 -18.28
C ILE A 210 21.78 -12.13 -19.01
N TYR A 211 21.78 -12.10 -20.34
CA TYR A 211 21.57 -13.33 -21.13
C TYR A 211 22.93 -13.96 -21.47
N THR A 212 23.13 -15.20 -21.02
CA THR A 212 24.50 -15.74 -20.86
C THR A 212 25.24 -15.94 -22.18
N TYR A 213 24.53 -16.15 -23.29
CA TYR A 213 25.13 -16.39 -24.60
C TYR A 213 25.92 -15.19 -25.15
N LYS A 214 25.64 -13.95 -24.70
CA LYS A 214 26.38 -12.73 -25.11
C LYS A 214 27.69 -12.56 -24.37
N VAL A 215 27.81 -13.11 -23.16
CA VAL A 215 28.91 -12.79 -22.24
C VAL A 215 30.25 -13.19 -22.88
N SER A 216 31.19 -12.25 -22.90
CA SER A 216 32.48 -12.33 -23.59
C SER A 216 32.39 -12.50 -25.13
N ARG A 217 31.32 -12.02 -25.77
CA ARG A 217 31.13 -12.07 -27.23
C ARG A 217 30.73 -10.72 -27.81
N ASP A 218 30.90 -10.61 -29.13
CA ASP A 218 30.55 -9.45 -29.93
C ASP A 218 29.68 -9.91 -31.11
N TYR A 219 28.45 -9.40 -31.15
CA TYR A 219 27.46 -9.63 -32.21
C TYR A 219 27.11 -8.31 -32.91
N GLY A 220 28.08 -7.40 -33.06
CA GLY A 220 27.92 -6.03 -33.53
C GLY A 220 27.97 -5.03 -32.38
N ARG A 221 27.45 -5.42 -31.22
CA ARG A 221 27.60 -4.70 -29.95
C ARG A 221 28.25 -5.67 -28.93
N PRO A 222 29.42 -5.35 -28.36
CA PRO A 222 30.12 -6.23 -27.44
C PRO A 222 29.36 -6.38 -26.12
N GLY A 223 29.31 -7.61 -25.58
CA GLY A 223 28.86 -7.88 -24.22
C GLY A 223 29.97 -7.70 -23.18
N VAL A 224 29.60 -7.58 -21.91
CA VAL A 224 30.53 -7.67 -20.78
C VAL A 224 31.23 -9.03 -20.75
N THR A 225 32.44 -9.11 -20.18
CA THR A 225 33.14 -10.39 -19.94
C THR A 225 32.78 -10.99 -18.58
N TRP A 226 33.10 -12.27 -18.39
CA TRP A 226 32.91 -12.94 -17.09
C TRP A 226 33.75 -12.30 -15.97
N GLU A 227 34.96 -11.85 -16.28
CA GLU A 227 35.84 -11.16 -15.33
C GLU A 227 35.28 -9.79 -14.93
N GLN A 228 34.66 -9.07 -15.88
CA GLN A 228 33.98 -7.80 -15.63
C GLN A 228 32.74 -7.98 -14.76
N LEU A 229 31.93 -9.01 -15.02
CA LEU A 229 30.80 -9.37 -14.16
C LEU A 229 31.26 -9.76 -12.74
N GLN A 230 32.36 -10.51 -12.62
CA GLN A 230 32.95 -10.85 -11.31
C GLN A 230 33.45 -9.61 -10.54
N GLU A 231 33.95 -8.58 -11.23
CA GLU A 231 34.29 -7.29 -10.59
C GLU A 231 33.03 -6.53 -10.16
N MET A 232 31.97 -6.53 -10.98
CA MET A 232 30.72 -5.83 -10.70
C MET A 232 30.00 -6.41 -9.46
N VAL A 233 29.87 -7.74 -9.35
CA VAL A 233 29.20 -8.40 -8.21
C VAL A 233 29.94 -8.27 -6.88
N ALA A 234 31.20 -7.82 -6.89
CA ALA A 234 31.94 -7.55 -5.66
C ALA A 234 31.51 -6.22 -5.00
N ASP A 235 30.72 -5.39 -5.69
CA ASP A 235 30.21 -4.12 -5.19
C ASP A 235 28.75 -4.27 -4.71
N PRO A 236 28.42 -3.91 -3.45
CA PRO A 236 27.09 -4.13 -2.89
C PRO A 236 25.96 -3.31 -3.53
N LEU A 237 26.29 -2.36 -4.43
CA LEU A 237 25.31 -1.63 -5.23
C LEU A 237 24.73 -2.49 -6.38
N ILE A 238 25.39 -3.59 -6.76
CA ILE A 238 25.08 -4.31 -7.99
C ILE A 238 24.27 -5.58 -7.73
N THR A 239 23.11 -5.68 -8.36
CA THR A 239 22.32 -6.91 -8.44
C THR A 239 22.43 -7.51 -9.84
N ILE A 240 22.65 -8.81 -9.96
CA ILE A 240 22.58 -9.53 -11.24
C ILE A 240 21.29 -10.34 -11.30
N ALA A 241 20.57 -10.19 -12.41
CA ALA A 241 19.42 -11.00 -12.77
C ALA A 241 19.73 -11.85 -14.01
N SER A 242 19.02 -12.97 -14.15
CA SER A 242 19.02 -13.73 -15.41
C SER A 242 18.11 -13.07 -16.43
N HIS A 243 18.57 -13.02 -17.68
CA HIS A 243 17.77 -12.61 -18.85
C HIS A 243 17.68 -13.75 -19.88
N GLY A 244 17.83 -15.00 -19.41
CA GLY A 244 17.85 -16.19 -20.26
C GLY A 244 19.25 -16.62 -20.72
N ILE A 245 19.30 -17.48 -21.73
CA ILE A 245 20.51 -17.89 -22.44
C ILE A 245 20.57 -17.18 -23.78
N MET A 246 19.60 -17.44 -24.66
CA MET A 246 19.62 -17.02 -26.06
C MET A 246 18.89 -15.71 -26.34
N HIS A 247 18.14 -15.17 -25.37
CA HIS A 247 17.24 -14.03 -25.54
C HIS A 247 16.24 -14.24 -26.70
N PRO A 248 15.34 -15.24 -26.60
CA PRO A 248 14.30 -15.45 -27.60
C PRO A 248 13.36 -14.23 -27.67
N PRO A 249 12.91 -13.78 -28.87
CA PRO A 249 12.01 -12.63 -29.01
C PRO A 249 10.65 -12.77 -28.32
N ASP A 250 10.24 -14.00 -28.00
CA ASP A 250 9.02 -14.30 -27.25
C ASP A 250 9.16 -15.66 -26.53
N LEU A 251 9.16 -15.66 -25.20
CA LEU A 251 9.23 -16.91 -24.42
C LEU A 251 7.95 -17.75 -24.50
N ARG A 252 6.83 -17.18 -24.94
CA ARG A 252 5.57 -17.92 -25.14
C ARG A 252 5.65 -18.86 -26.35
N GLU A 253 6.46 -18.52 -27.34
CA GLU A 253 6.61 -19.30 -28.59
C GLU A 253 7.60 -20.47 -28.47
N VAL A 254 8.48 -20.49 -27.46
CA VAL A 254 9.45 -21.58 -27.27
C VAL A 254 8.85 -22.79 -26.55
N ASP A 255 9.30 -23.99 -26.91
CA ASP A 255 8.82 -25.24 -26.29
C ASP A 255 9.30 -25.38 -24.82
N ASP A 256 8.69 -26.33 -24.08
CA ASP A 256 8.99 -26.53 -22.66
C ASP A 256 10.43 -26.98 -22.38
N VAL A 257 11.14 -27.55 -23.36
CA VAL A 257 12.54 -27.97 -23.21
C VAL A 257 13.45 -26.75 -23.32
N GLU A 258 13.17 -25.84 -24.25
CA GLU A 258 13.93 -24.59 -24.39
C GLU A 258 13.58 -23.60 -23.28
N LEU A 259 12.31 -23.40 -22.95
CA LEU A 259 11.86 -22.57 -21.82
C LEU A 259 12.54 -23.01 -20.51
N LYS A 260 12.68 -24.33 -20.30
CA LYS A 260 13.40 -24.86 -19.14
C LYS A 260 14.89 -24.47 -19.14
N LYS A 261 15.57 -24.44 -20.29
CA LYS A 261 16.97 -23.99 -20.36
C LYS A 261 17.08 -22.49 -20.11
N GLU A 262 16.23 -21.71 -20.78
CA GLU A 262 16.16 -20.25 -20.62
C GLU A 262 15.91 -19.86 -19.15
N ALA A 263 15.08 -20.59 -18.41
CA ALA A 263 14.85 -20.33 -16.98
C ALA A 263 15.89 -20.97 -16.03
N GLU A 264 16.11 -22.29 -16.09
CA GLU A 264 16.93 -23.02 -15.11
C GLU A 264 18.43 -23.03 -15.43
N ALA A 265 18.82 -23.18 -16.70
CA ALA A 265 20.23 -23.35 -17.05
C ALA A 265 20.98 -22.01 -17.14
N SER A 266 20.30 -20.92 -17.51
CA SER A 266 20.83 -19.55 -17.38
C SER A 266 21.20 -19.23 -15.92
N LYS A 267 20.32 -19.59 -14.98
CA LYS A 267 20.54 -19.46 -13.53
C LYS A 267 21.80 -20.20 -13.10
N GLN A 268 21.87 -21.49 -13.43
CA GLN A 268 22.99 -22.36 -13.06
C GLN A 268 24.32 -21.83 -13.60
N GLU A 269 24.37 -21.40 -14.87
CA GLU A 269 25.60 -20.81 -15.44
C GLU A 269 26.01 -19.53 -14.71
N LEU A 270 25.08 -18.61 -14.43
CA LEU A 270 25.40 -17.39 -13.69
C LEU A 270 25.85 -17.68 -12.25
N GLU A 271 25.16 -18.57 -11.53
CA GLU A 271 25.52 -18.96 -10.15
C GLU A 271 26.89 -19.65 -10.08
N GLU A 272 27.19 -20.58 -11.00
CA GLU A 272 28.49 -21.26 -11.09
C GLU A 272 29.65 -20.30 -11.44
N ARG A 273 29.39 -19.31 -12.30
CA ARG A 273 30.42 -18.37 -12.78
C ARG A 273 30.70 -17.23 -11.81
N LEU A 274 29.68 -16.74 -11.12
CA LEU A 274 29.76 -15.55 -10.27
C LEU A 274 29.87 -15.90 -8.77
N GLY A 275 29.50 -17.13 -8.37
CA GLY A 275 29.59 -17.58 -6.98
C GLY A 275 28.57 -16.94 -6.03
N ILE A 276 27.51 -16.32 -6.59
CA ILE A 276 26.39 -15.69 -5.88
C ILE A 276 25.07 -16.35 -6.30
N PRO A 277 24.03 -16.36 -5.45
CA PRO A 277 22.70 -16.81 -5.86
C PRO A 277 22.06 -15.81 -6.83
N ILE A 278 21.36 -16.31 -7.85
CA ILE A 278 20.62 -15.46 -8.79
C ILE A 278 19.12 -15.55 -8.48
N GLN A 279 18.63 -14.46 -7.87
CA GLN A 279 17.29 -14.41 -7.29
C GLN A 279 16.21 -13.89 -8.25
N TYR A 280 16.59 -13.19 -9.32
CA TYR A 280 15.65 -12.47 -10.19
C TYR A 280 15.79 -12.84 -11.67
N PHE A 281 14.67 -12.76 -12.38
CA PHE A 281 14.59 -12.94 -13.83
C PHE A 281 14.05 -11.67 -14.50
N VAL A 282 14.39 -11.44 -15.76
CA VAL A 282 13.79 -10.41 -16.61
C VAL A 282 13.35 -11.07 -17.91
N TYR A 283 12.10 -10.86 -18.34
CA TYR A 283 11.59 -11.45 -19.58
C TYR A 283 12.14 -10.72 -20.82
N PRO A 284 12.79 -11.43 -21.76
CA PRO A 284 13.12 -10.89 -23.08
C PRO A 284 11.90 -10.24 -23.74
N GLU A 285 12.06 -8.98 -24.18
CA GLU A 285 11.00 -8.14 -24.76
C GLU A 285 9.71 -8.04 -23.91
N GLY A 286 9.75 -8.33 -22.60
CA GLY A 286 8.57 -8.34 -21.72
C GLY A 286 7.52 -9.44 -22.00
N LYS A 287 7.80 -10.39 -22.89
CA LYS A 287 6.77 -11.35 -23.35
C LYS A 287 6.75 -12.63 -22.52
N TYR A 288 5.73 -12.75 -21.69
CA TYR A 288 5.44 -13.92 -20.86
C TYR A 288 3.94 -14.28 -20.88
N ASP A 289 3.63 -15.46 -20.35
CA ASP A 289 2.29 -15.93 -20.01
C ASP A 289 2.35 -16.76 -18.70
N GLU A 290 1.23 -17.31 -18.25
CA GLU A 290 1.18 -18.17 -17.05
C GLU A 290 2.15 -19.37 -17.10
N ARG A 291 2.40 -19.94 -18.28
CA ARG A 291 3.33 -21.08 -18.46
C ARG A 291 4.76 -20.62 -18.27
N VAL A 292 5.13 -19.48 -18.85
CA VAL A 292 6.46 -18.86 -18.72
C VAL A 292 6.70 -18.41 -17.27
N ALA A 293 5.74 -17.74 -16.64
CA ALA A 293 5.83 -17.34 -15.23
C ALA A 293 5.99 -18.55 -14.29
N ALA A 294 5.19 -19.61 -14.48
CA ALA A 294 5.31 -20.84 -13.70
C ALA A 294 6.66 -21.55 -13.89
N ALA A 295 7.25 -21.52 -15.09
CA ALA A 295 8.58 -22.07 -15.34
C ALA A 295 9.68 -21.28 -14.62
N VAL A 296 9.60 -19.94 -14.62
CA VAL A 296 10.50 -19.06 -13.87
C VAL A 296 10.35 -19.27 -12.37
N GLN A 297 9.12 -19.28 -11.83
CA GLN A 297 8.89 -19.58 -10.41
C GLN A 297 9.46 -20.95 -10.01
N LYS A 298 9.28 -21.98 -10.86
CA LYS A 298 9.81 -23.33 -10.63
C LYS A 298 11.33 -23.41 -10.68
N ALA A 299 12.01 -22.54 -11.44
CA ALA A 299 13.46 -22.37 -11.41
C ALA A 299 13.97 -21.68 -10.12
N GLY A 300 13.06 -21.33 -9.19
CA GLY A 300 13.38 -20.81 -7.86
C GLY A 300 13.86 -19.36 -7.87
N TYR A 301 13.45 -18.56 -8.86
CA TYR A 301 13.54 -17.10 -8.76
C TYR A 301 12.50 -16.59 -7.74
N LEU A 302 12.76 -15.46 -7.10
CA LEU A 302 11.88 -14.84 -6.10
C LEU A 302 10.92 -13.81 -6.69
N ALA A 303 11.28 -13.24 -7.84
CA ALA A 303 10.50 -12.28 -8.59
C ALA A 303 11.01 -12.21 -10.04
N ALA A 304 10.19 -11.66 -10.94
CA ALA A 304 10.56 -11.38 -12.32
C ALA A 304 10.04 -10.02 -12.79
N LEU A 305 10.81 -9.36 -13.65
CA LEU A 305 10.45 -8.06 -14.25
C LEU A 305 10.04 -8.20 -15.71
N THR A 306 9.07 -7.39 -16.12
CA THR A 306 8.49 -7.36 -17.46
C THR A 306 8.54 -5.94 -18.06
N MET A 307 7.82 -5.70 -19.16
CA MET A 307 7.48 -4.40 -19.72
C MET A 307 6.21 -4.51 -20.60
N ASP A 308 5.43 -3.44 -20.69
CA ASP A 308 4.33 -3.26 -21.65
C ASP A 308 4.64 -2.07 -22.60
N ASP A 309 4.54 -2.27 -23.91
CA ASP A 309 4.69 -1.22 -24.93
C ASP A 309 3.51 -0.21 -24.94
N THR A 310 2.43 -0.52 -24.22
CA THR A 310 1.15 0.20 -24.27
C THR A 310 0.76 0.90 -22.96
N GLN A 311 1.36 0.51 -21.82
CA GLN A 311 1.02 1.04 -20.50
C GLN A 311 2.28 1.31 -19.67
N ASN A 312 2.36 2.49 -19.06
CA ASN A 312 3.42 2.85 -18.10
C ASN A 312 2.98 2.47 -16.68
N LEU A 313 3.04 1.19 -16.31
CA LEU A 313 2.70 0.74 -14.95
C LEU A 313 3.90 0.84 -13.99
N LEU A 314 3.64 1.16 -12.73
CA LEU A 314 4.62 1.19 -11.65
C LEU A 314 4.61 -0.11 -10.85
N ALA A 315 5.68 -0.38 -10.09
CA ALA A 315 5.87 -1.70 -9.47
C ALA A 315 4.73 -2.17 -8.55
N GLY A 316 4.04 -1.25 -7.86
CA GLY A 316 2.88 -1.57 -7.00
C GLY A 316 1.58 -1.86 -7.76
N GLU A 317 1.49 -1.46 -9.03
CA GLU A 317 0.34 -1.63 -9.92
C GLU A 317 0.40 -2.96 -10.69
N SER A 318 1.56 -3.62 -10.70
CA SER A 318 1.77 -4.96 -11.27
C SER A 318 0.80 -6.00 -10.69
N ASP A 319 0.46 -7.03 -11.48
CA ASP A 319 -0.42 -8.12 -11.02
C ASP A 319 0.19 -8.88 -9.84
N ASP A 320 1.44 -9.35 -9.99
CA ASP A 320 2.14 -10.19 -9.03
C ASP A 320 3.69 -10.03 -9.07
N LEU A 321 4.40 -10.78 -8.20
CA LEU A 321 5.87 -10.72 -8.11
C LEU A 321 6.61 -11.28 -9.34
N PHE A 322 5.94 -12.04 -10.22
CA PHE A 322 6.51 -12.56 -11.47
C PHE A 322 6.05 -11.76 -12.69
N SER A 323 5.53 -10.55 -12.48
CA SER A 323 5.02 -9.65 -13.51
C SER A 323 5.34 -8.18 -13.19
N ILE A 324 6.46 -7.92 -12.48
CA ILE A 324 6.78 -6.57 -11.99
C ILE A 324 7.07 -5.64 -13.17
N GLU A 325 6.22 -4.63 -13.33
CA GLU A 325 6.25 -3.73 -14.48
C GLU A 325 7.37 -2.69 -14.43
N ARG A 326 7.78 -2.24 -15.62
CA ARG A 326 8.87 -1.28 -15.82
C ARG A 326 8.52 -0.27 -16.90
N ILE A 327 9.09 0.92 -16.77
CA ILE A 327 8.95 2.01 -17.74
C ILE A 327 10.27 2.29 -18.44
N GLY A 328 10.20 2.62 -19.74
CA GLY A 328 11.38 3.02 -20.50
C GLY A 328 12.03 4.28 -19.91
N GLN A 329 13.37 4.33 -19.91
CA GLN A 329 14.15 5.44 -19.34
C GLN A 329 13.74 6.85 -19.82
N SER A 330 13.11 6.97 -21.00
CA SER A 330 12.59 8.24 -21.53
C SER A 330 11.47 8.85 -20.68
N GLN A 331 10.84 8.08 -19.79
CA GLN A 331 9.79 8.53 -18.87
C GLN A 331 10.34 9.09 -17.55
N ILE A 332 11.63 9.46 -17.47
CA ILE A 332 12.25 9.91 -16.21
C ILE A 332 11.55 11.14 -15.58
N GLU A 333 11.02 12.08 -16.37
CA GLU A 333 10.25 13.22 -15.83
C GLU A 333 8.93 12.77 -15.19
N GLU A 334 8.24 11.79 -15.79
CA GLU A 334 7.02 11.17 -15.24
C GLU A 334 7.33 10.36 -13.98
N ALA A 335 8.44 9.63 -13.96
CA ALA A 335 8.95 8.93 -12.79
C ALA A 335 9.21 9.90 -11.63
N ILE A 336 9.88 11.03 -11.89
CA ILE A 336 10.17 12.07 -10.89
C ILE A 336 8.89 12.69 -10.31
N ALA A 337 7.87 12.93 -11.15
CA ALA A 337 6.60 13.49 -10.71
C ALA A 337 5.79 12.53 -9.83
N ASN A 338 5.85 11.22 -10.10
CA ASN A 338 4.99 10.23 -9.46
C ASN A 338 5.63 9.45 -8.30
N ALA A 339 6.96 9.36 -8.23
CA ALA A 339 7.70 8.56 -7.26
C ALA A 339 7.28 8.84 -5.79
N TRP A 340 6.75 7.82 -5.12
CA TRP A 340 6.26 7.92 -3.75
C TRP A 340 6.29 6.56 -3.05
N GLY A 341 6.99 6.46 -1.90
CA GLY A 341 7.25 5.20 -1.19
C GLY A 341 6.06 4.57 -0.46
N GLY A 342 4.84 4.99 -0.81
CA GLY A 342 3.61 4.62 -0.13
C GLY A 342 3.43 5.40 1.18
N PRO A 343 2.38 5.06 1.95
CA PRO A 343 2.09 5.74 3.20
C PRO A 343 3.23 5.52 4.20
N ALA A 344 3.67 6.60 4.85
CA ALA A 344 4.68 6.53 5.89
C ALA A 344 4.22 5.59 7.04
N ILE A 345 5.19 4.96 7.70
CA ILE A 345 4.95 4.36 9.00
C ILE A 345 5.38 5.36 10.05
N ARG A 346 4.46 5.69 10.96
CA ARG A 346 4.78 6.50 12.14
C ARG A 346 6.04 5.92 12.82
N PRO A 347 7.06 6.73 13.17
CA PRO A 347 8.27 6.22 13.81
C PRO A 347 7.93 5.31 14.99
N TRP A 348 8.51 4.11 15.06
CA TRP A 348 8.13 3.12 16.07
C TRP A 348 8.63 3.58 17.44
N GLY A 349 7.71 4.15 18.23
CA GLY A 349 8.01 4.91 19.44
C GLY A 349 7.43 6.33 19.46
N SER A 350 6.81 6.81 18.37
CA SER A 350 5.94 7.99 18.39
C SER A 350 4.68 7.66 19.16
N THR A 351 4.76 7.79 20.49
CA THR A 351 3.58 7.89 21.36
C THR A 351 2.65 8.96 20.83
N PHE A 352 1.35 8.76 20.95
CA PHE A 352 0.40 9.83 20.67
C PHE A 352 0.73 11.05 21.53
N ASP A 353 0.87 12.21 20.89
CA ASP A 353 1.20 13.44 21.59
C ASP A 353 -0.07 14.10 22.13
N PHE A 354 -0.60 13.48 23.18
CA PHE A 354 -1.65 14.04 24.03
C PHE A 354 -1.11 15.09 25.04
N SER A 355 0.15 15.50 24.87
CA SER A 355 0.82 16.50 25.72
C SER A 355 0.91 17.88 25.06
N ALA A 356 0.81 17.93 23.72
CA ALA A 356 0.68 19.14 22.93
C ALA A 356 -0.42 20.08 23.45
N PRO A 357 -0.16 21.39 23.56
CA PRO A 357 -1.21 22.36 23.87
C PRO A 357 -2.22 22.43 22.73
N ILE A 358 -3.50 22.60 23.10
CA ILE A 358 -4.60 22.77 22.13
C ILE A 358 -4.34 24.03 21.29
N THR A 359 -4.33 23.87 19.98
CA THR A 359 -4.02 24.93 19.00
C THR A 359 -5.12 24.99 17.94
N VAL A 360 -5.69 26.17 17.71
CA VAL A 360 -6.72 26.40 16.68
C VAL A 360 -6.05 26.94 15.42
N ASN A 361 -6.04 26.16 14.34
CA ASN A 361 -5.62 26.58 13.02
C ASN A 361 -6.84 26.87 12.13
N ARG A 362 -6.75 27.94 11.32
CA ARG A 362 -7.74 28.29 10.29
C ARG A 362 -7.01 28.44 8.97
N THR A 363 -7.40 27.63 7.99
CA THR A 363 -6.74 27.54 6.68
C THR A 363 -7.79 27.52 5.57
N GLU A 364 -7.34 27.73 4.34
CA GLU A 364 -8.15 27.56 3.13
C GLU A 364 -7.38 26.62 2.21
N VAL A 365 -8.05 25.58 1.70
CA VAL A 365 -7.50 24.63 0.72
C VAL A 365 -8.52 24.51 -0.40
N ASP A 366 -8.07 24.70 -1.64
CA ASP A 366 -8.90 24.68 -2.85
C ASP A 366 -10.18 25.56 -2.77
N GLY A 367 -10.06 26.68 -2.07
CA GLY A 367 -11.15 27.65 -1.86
C GLY A 367 -12.15 27.27 -0.76
N ILE A 368 -11.91 26.17 -0.03
CA ILE A 368 -12.74 25.72 1.10
C ILE A 368 -12.07 26.14 2.42
N PRO A 369 -12.68 27.04 3.22
CA PRO A 369 -12.16 27.40 4.53
C PRO A 369 -12.42 26.28 5.55
N ILE A 370 -11.37 25.85 6.25
CA ILE A 370 -11.41 24.79 7.27
C ILE A 370 -10.79 25.29 8.58
N THR A 371 -11.46 25.02 9.71
CA THR A 371 -10.83 25.06 11.04
C THR A 371 -10.38 23.67 11.43
N VAL A 372 -9.12 23.54 11.84
CA VAL A 372 -8.58 22.34 12.49
C VAL A 372 -8.07 22.73 13.87
N ILE A 373 -8.50 22.03 14.91
CA ILE A 373 -8.01 22.17 16.28
C ILE A 373 -7.20 20.93 16.62
N THR A 374 -5.92 21.11 16.99
CA THR A 374 -4.97 20.02 17.25
C THR A 374 -4.42 20.03 18.67
N GLY A 375 -4.05 18.86 19.20
CA GLY A 375 -3.45 18.70 20.53
C GLY A 375 -4.46 18.41 21.63
N GLY A 376 -4.04 18.51 22.90
CA GLY A 376 -4.86 18.13 24.06
C GLY A 376 -4.96 16.61 24.27
N GLN A 377 -5.67 16.20 25.31
CA GLN A 377 -6.01 14.79 25.56
C GLN A 377 -7.40 14.49 24.98
N PRO A 378 -7.58 13.46 24.14
CA PRO A 378 -8.87 13.15 23.55
C PRO A 378 -9.79 12.45 24.55
N THR A 379 -11.08 12.75 24.45
CA THR A 379 -12.14 12.18 25.28
C THR A 379 -13.46 12.22 24.51
N THR A 380 -14.45 11.45 24.94
CA THR A 380 -15.81 11.52 24.42
C THR A 380 -16.83 11.70 25.55
N ILE A 381 -17.96 12.30 25.21
CA ILE A 381 -19.12 12.40 26.09
C ILE A 381 -20.34 11.95 25.31
N HIS A 382 -21.00 10.91 25.83
CA HIS A 382 -22.38 10.59 25.51
C HIS A 382 -23.28 11.31 26.52
N ALA A 383 -24.33 11.96 26.03
CA ALA A 383 -25.28 12.73 26.82
C ALA A 383 -26.63 12.01 26.94
N ASP A 384 -27.40 12.32 27.98
CA ASP A 384 -28.71 11.71 28.24
C ASP A 384 -29.81 12.13 27.24
N SER A 385 -29.52 13.15 26.43
CA SER A 385 -30.38 13.70 25.39
C SER A 385 -29.54 14.44 24.35
N ARG A 386 -30.19 15.20 23.47
CA ARG A 386 -29.53 15.97 22.41
C ARG A 386 -29.38 17.42 22.82
N TYR A 387 -28.15 17.92 22.85
CA TYR A 387 -27.81 19.28 23.21
C TYR A 387 -26.86 19.90 22.18
N GLN A 388 -26.63 21.21 22.23
CA GLN A 388 -25.59 21.85 21.43
C GLN A 388 -24.20 21.47 21.97
N VAL A 389 -23.18 21.38 21.12
CA VAL A 389 -21.81 21.01 21.54
C VAL A 389 -21.29 21.91 22.70
N PRO A 390 -21.45 23.24 22.66
CA PRO A 390 -21.14 24.11 23.81
C PRO A 390 -21.86 23.78 25.12
N GLU A 391 -23.09 23.24 25.07
CA GLU A 391 -23.86 22.86 26.27
C GLU A 391 -23.29 21.58 26.88
N ILE A 392 -22.94 20.59 26.04
CA ILE A 392 -22.33 19.32 26.48
C ILE A 392 -20.94 19.55 27.09
N MET A 393 -20.19 20.56 26.61
CA MET A 393 -18.89 20.93 27.19
C MET A 393 -18.99 21.50 28.62
N GLN A 394 -20.14 22.00 29.08
CA GLN A 394 -20.23 22.74 30.34
C GLN A 394 -19.89 21.87 31.56
N GLY A 395 -18.94 22.32 32.38
CA GLY A 395 -18.52 21.62 33.60
C GLY A 395 -17.62 20.39 33.38
N THR A 396 -17.27 20.06 32.12
CA THR A 396 -16.48 18.86 31.77
C THR A 396 -14.97 19.07 31.81
N GLY A 397 -14.52 20.33 31.65
CA GLY A 397 -13.11 20.69 31.47
C GLY A 397 -12.61 20.61 30.02
N ILE A 398 -13.43 20.14 29.08
CA ILE A 398 -13.10 20.10 27.64
C ILE A 398 -12.96 21.53 27.10
N GLU A 399 -11.83 21.82 26.46
CA GLU A 399 -11.56 23.15 25.88
C GLU A 399 -12.02 23.25 24.42
N ALA A 400 -11.99 22.15 23.66
CA ALA A 400 -12.47 22.11 22.29
C ALA A 400 -13.29 20.84 22.03
N ALA A 401 -14.37 20.93 21.26
CA ALA A 401 -15.17 19.76 20.89
C ALA A 401 -15.84 19.89 19.53
N VAL A 402 -16.10 18.74 18.91
CA VAL A 402 -16.82 18.57 17.64
C VAL A 402 -18.04 17.66 17.86
N ASP A 403 -19.06 17.73 17.00
CA ASP A 403 -20.12 16.72 17.01
C ASP A 403 -19.54 15.32 16.82
N GLY A 404 -19.93 14.36 17.66
CA GLY A 404 -19.46 12.98 17.57
C GLY A 404 -20.30 12.15 16.59
N GLY A 405 -20.00 10.85 16.47
CA GLY A 405 -20.65 9.94 15.51
C GLY A 405 -22.20 9.97 15.54
N PHE A 406 -22.79 10.81 14.69
CA PHE A 406 -24.23 11.03 14.55
C PHE A 406 -24.57 11.26 13.07
N PHE A 407 -24.59 10.16 12.32
CA PHE A 407 -24.75 10.12 10.87
C PHE A 407 -26.01 9.34 10.47
N SER A 408 -26.52 9.60 9.28
CA SER A 408 -27.69 8.91 8.72
C SER A 408 -27.28 7.81 7.74
N LEU A 409 -28.03 6.72 7.72
CA LEU A 409 -27.85 5.61 6.76
C LEU A 409 -29.14 5.43 5.96
N GLU A 410 -29.03 4.96 4.72
CA GLU A 410 -30.18 4.81 3.79
C GLU A 410 -31.36 4.02 4.40
N PHE A 411 -31.06 3.12 5.35
CA PHE A 411 -32.03 2.22 5.99
C PHE A 411 -32.25 2.48 7.49
N LEU A 412 -31.65 3.52 8.09
CA LEU A 412 -31.77 3.83 9.52
C LEU A 412 -32.07 5.32 9.77
N ASP A 413 -33.33 5.61 10.12
CA ASP A 413 -33.80 6.90 10.65
C ASP A 413 -33.88 6.81 12.18
N SER A 414 -32.73 6.90 12.86
CA SER A 414 -32.63 6.87 14.32
C SER A 414 -32.41 8.28 14.88
N ASN A 415 -33.13 8.59 15.96
CA ASN A 415 -32.92 9.81 16.75
C ASN A 415 -31.99 9.59 17.98
N GLN A 416 -31.32 8.43 18.04
CA GLN A 416 -30.34 8.06 19.07
C GLN A 416 -28.96 7.83 18.43
N MET A 417 -27.93 7.67 19.26
CA MET A 417 -26.60 7.29 18.79
C MET A 417 -26.64 5.87 18.18
N ILE A 418 -25.98 5.69 17.04
CA ILE A 418 -26.01 4.42 16.28
C ILE A 418 -24.69 3.67 16.50
N GLY A 419 -24.80 2.42 16.95
CA GLY A 419 -23.66 1.58 17.32
C GLY A 419 -23.32 1.62 18.81
N PRO A 420 -22.34 0.82 19.26
CA PRO A 420 -21.88 0.87 20.64
C PRO A 420 -21.17 2.19 20.95
N VAL A 421 -21.28 2.62 22.22
CA VAL A 421 -20.57 3.78 22.76
C VAL A 421 -20.05 3.49 24.16
N MET A 422 -18.88 4.06 24.48
CA MET A 422 -18.39 4.25 25.83
C MET A 422 -17.73 5.62 25.90
N GLY A 423 -18.00 6.38 26.95
CA GLY A 423 -17.33 7.65 27.23
C GLY A 423 -16.68 7.64 28.60
N SER A 424 -15.52 8.29 28.71
CA SER A 424 -14.73 8.34 29.95
C SER A 424 -15.46 9.03 31.13
N ASN A 425 -16.51 9.80 30.85
CA ASN A 425 -17.36 10.46 31.84
C ASN A 425 -18.27 9.48 32.61
N GLU A 426 -18.78 8.46 31.94
CA GLU A 426 -19.70 7.46 32.53
C GLU A 426 -19.02 6.12 32.83
N GLY A 427 -17.91 5.80 32.13
CA GLY A 427 -17.22 4.51 32.24
C GLY A 427 -18.11 3.30 31.93
N THR A 428 -19.26 3.54 31.28
CA THR A 428 -20.32 2.56 31.05
C THR A 428 -20.41 2.28 29.56
N PHE A 429 -20.19 1.02 29.18
CA PHE A 429 -20.35 0.58 27.81
C PHE A 429 -21.84 0.38 27.49
N ILE A 430 -22.34 1.08 26.48
CA ILE A 430 -23.68 0.97 25.96
C ILE A 430 -23.60 0.25 24.60
N PRO A 431 -24.14 -0.97 24.46
CA PRO A 431 -24.18 -1.66 23.17
C PRO A 431 -25.20 -0.98 22.23
N GLY A 432 -24.90 -0.95 20.94
CA GLY A 432 -25.83 -0.49 19.91
C GLY A 432 -26.99 -1.47 19.72
N ASP A 433 -28.12 -0.97 19.19
CA ASP A 433 -29.30 -1.79 18.93
C ASP A 433 -28.96 -2.96 18.00
N ARG A 434 -29.40 -4.16 18.40
CA ARG A 434 -29.12 -5.43 17.68
C ARG A 434 -29.69 -5.48 16.27
N ASN A 435 -30.69 -4.65 15.96
CA ASN A 435 -31.28 -4.52 14.63
C ASN A 435 -30.45 -3.57 13.74
N ASP A 436 -29.76 -2.60 14.34
CA ASP A 436 -29.06 -1.52 13.64
C ASP A 436 -27.58 -1.87 13.39
N VAL A 437 -26.91 -2.50 14.36
CA VAL A 437 -25.47 -2.82 14.26
C VAL A 437 -25.06 -3.66 13.04
N PRO A 438 -25.87 -4.55 12.44
CA PRO A 438 -25.48 -5.24 11.20
C PRO A 438 -25.20 -4.28 10.03
N PHE A 439 -25.88 -3.13 9.97
CA PHE A 439 -25.69 -2.11 8.93
C PHE A 439 -24.43 -1.24 9.14
N LEU A 440 -23.76 -1.40 10.28
CA LEU A 440 -22.50 -0.73 10.60
C LEU A 440 -21.26 -1.56 10.23
N LYS A 441 -21.44 -2.81 9.77
CA LYS A 441 -20.33 -3.72 9.49
C LYS A 441 -19.32 -3.07 8.54
N GLY A 442 -18.06 -3.04 8.94
CA GLY A 442 -16.96 -2.45 8.18
C GLY A 442 -16.76 -0.94 8.36
N ARG A 443 -17.67 -0.20 9.02
CA ARG A 443 -17.48 1.23 9.33
C ARG A 443 -16.37 1.43 10.38
N PRO A 444 -15.79 2.64 10.53
CA PRO A 444 -14.75 2.87 11.52
C PRO A 444 -15.28 2.74 12.94
N LEU A 445 -14.81 1.73 13.68
CA LEU A 445 -14.83 1.74 15.14
C LEU A 445 -13.62 2.53 15.62
N VAL A 446 -13.88 3.62 16.33
CA VAL A 446 -12.88 4.43 17.02
C VAL A 446 -12.74 3.91 18.45
N MET A 447 -11.50 3.71 18.91
CA MET A 447 -11.19 3.37 20.29
C MET A 447 -10.07 4.29 20.78
N ILE A 448 -10.22 4.86 21.97
CA ILE A 448 -9.28 5.79 22.59
C ILE A 448 -8.89 5.24 23.96
N SER A 449 -7.60 5.33 24.29
CA SER A 449 -7.06 5.12 25.63
C SER A 449 -6.26 6.36 26.07
N PRO A 450 -5.78 6.42 27.33
CA PRO A 450 -4.93 7.51 27.81
C PRO A 450 -3.59 7.66 27.06
N THR A 451 -3.22 6.72 26.18
CA THR A 451 -1.95 6.75 25.41
C THR A 451 -2.05 6.31 23.94
N ASP A 452 -3.23 5.88 23.47
CA ASP A 452 -3.41 5.26 22.15
C ASP A 452 -4.75 5.66 21.50
N VAL A 453 -4.82 5.67 20.16
CA VAL A 453 -6.07 5.75 19.39
C VAL A 453 -6.03 4.73 18.26
N ARG A 454 -7.05 3.88 18.16
CA ARG A 454 -7.20 2.88 17.10
C ARG A 454 -8.45 3.10 16.28
N TYR A 455 -8.32 2.81 14.99
CA TYR A 455 -9.39 2.80 14.00
C TYR A 455 -9.43 1.41 13.38
N ILE A 456 -10.49 0.63 13.63
CA ILE A 456 -10.65 -0.71 13.07
C ILE A 456 -12.00 -0.87 12.36
N PRO A 457 -12.13 -1.78 11.38
CA PRO A 457 -13.44 -2.14 10.83
C PRO A 457 -14.36 -2.70 11.91
N PHE A 458 -15.56 -2.13 12.04
CA PHE A 458 -16.56 -2.59 12.99
C PHE A 458 -17.07 -3.99 12.61
N ASP A 459 -16.95 -4.94 13.54
CA ASP A 459 -17.50 -6.29 13.42
C ASP A 459 -18.67 -6.43 14.42
N PRO A 460 -19.93 -6.48 13.95
CA PRO A 460 -21.10 -6.53 14.83
C PRO A 460 -21.14 -7.73 15.78
N GLU A 461 -20.48 -8.84 15.43
CA GLU A 461 -20.46 -10.06 16.25
C GLU A 461 -19.47 -9.96 17.41
N LYS A 462 -18.43 -9.12 17.28
CA LYS A 462 -17.37 -8.93 18.28
C LYS A 462 -17.55 -7.62 19.05
N HIS A 463 -17.58 -6.51 18.33
CA HIS A 463 -17.35 -5.18 18.89
C HIS A 463 -18.61 -4.54 19.50
N ASN A 464 -19.78 -5.19 19.42
CA ASN A 464 -20.98 -4.75 20.15
C ASN A 464 -21.01 -5.22 21.62
N SER A 465 -19.83 -5.40 22.22
CA SER A 465 -19.64 -5.82 23.62
C SER A 465 -18.35 -5.21 24.19
N LEU A 466 -18.34 -4.89 25.48
CA LEU A 466 -17.15 -4.35 26.14
C LEU A 466 -15.98 -5.33 26.06
N GLU A 467 -16.22 -6.63 26.24
CA GLU A 467 -15.19 -7.69 26.13
C GLU A 467 -14.56 -7.71 24.73
N GLY A 468 -15.36 -7.59 23.66
CA GLY A 468 -14.85 -7.55 22.30
C GLY A 468 -14.07 -6.29 21.95
N VAL A 469 -14.46 -5.12 22.50
CA VAL A 469 -13.67 -3.88 22.34
C VAL A 469 -12.38 -3.94 23.18
N GLN A 470 -12.43 -4.50 24.40
CA GLN A 470 -11.25 -4.68 25.25
C GLN A 470 -10.28 -5.75 24.74
N ALA A 471 -10.74 -6.72 23.94
CA ALA A 471 -9.87 -7.65 23.24
C ALA A 471 -8.99 -6.93 22.19
N GLU A 472 -9.50 -5.86 21.59
CA GLU A 472 -8.77 -5.02 20.63
C GLU A 472 -7.95 -3.91 21.31
N MET A 473 -8.46 -3.31 22.40
CA MET A 473 -7.76 -2.29 23.20
C MET A 473 -8.06 -2.46 24.71
N PRO A 474 -7.21 -3.17 25.48
CA PRO A 474 -7.49 -3.52 26.89
C PRO A 474 -7.66 -2.33 27.85
N ASP A 475 -7.05 -1.19 27.53
CA ASP A 475 -7.04 0.05 28.32
C ASP A 475 -8.01 1.13 27.77
N VAL A 476 -8.92 0.75 26.86
CA VAL A 476 -9.91 1.64 26.25
C VAL A 476 -10.73 2.40 27.31
N THR A 477 -10.81 3.72 27.17
CA THR A 477 -11.66 4.61 27.98
C THR A 477 -12.87 5.11 27.21
N ASP A 478 -12.74 5.22 25.88
CA ASP A 478 -13.78 5.75 25.01
C ASP A 478 -13.85 4.94 23.71
N THR A 479 -15.07 4.71 23.20
CA THR A 479 -15.28 4.08 21.90
C THR A 479 -16.59 4.53 21.27
N PHE A 480 -16.62 4.62 19.94
CA PHE A 480 -17.82 4.89 19.16
C PHE A 480 -17.64 4.42 17.70
N VAL A 481 -18.73 4.19 16.98
CA VAL A 481 -18.69 3.99 15.53
C VAL A 481 -18.83 5.34 14.83
N ALA A 482 -17.94 5.63 13.88
CA ALA A 482 -17.98 6.82 13.03
C ALA A 482 -18.62 6.49 11.66
N ALA A 483 -18.92 7.52 10.86
CA ALA A 483 -19.66 7.34 9.62
C ALA A 483 -18.83 6.60 8.56
N ALA A 484 -17.66 7.14 8.21
CA ALA A 484 -16.73 6.60 7.22
C ALA A 484 -15.31 7.10 7.51
N TRP A 485 -14.28 6.45 6.93
CA TRP A 485 -12.95 7.05 6.85
C TRP A 485 -12.96 8.14 5.79
N LEU A 486 -12.43 9.31 6.13
CA LEU A 486 -12.08 10.37 5.19
C LEU A 486 -10.61 10.21 4.77
N VAL A 487 -9.75 9.88 5.75
CA VAL A 487 -8.34 9.58 5.56
C VAL A 487 -8.01 8.31 6.35
N LYS A 488 -7.26 7.40 5.75
CA LYS A 488 -6.78 6.17 6.39
C LYS A 488 -5.32 5.95 6.02
N GLY A 489 -4.44 5.83 7.01
CA GLY A 489 -3.01 5.64 6.74
C GLY A 489 -2.33 6.81 6.00
N GLY A 490 -2.89 8.01 6.03
CA GLY A 490 -2.43 9.19 5.30
C GLY A 490 -2.95 9.26 3.86
N GLN A 491 -3.92 8.42 3.48
CA GLN A 491 -4.53 8.41 2.15
C GLN A 491 -6.00 8.84 2.19
N PRO A 492 -6.44 9.75 1.31
CA PRO A 492 -7.86 10.04 1.14
C PRO A 492 -8.59 8.77 0.70
N GLN A 493 -9.87 8.65 1.05
CA GLN A 493 -10.65 7.45 0.72
C GLN A 493 -11.55 7.70 -0.50
N PRO A 494 -11.62 6.75 -1.45
CA PRO A 494 -12.38 6.91 -2.69
C PRO A 494 -13.89 6.71 -2.44
N ALA A 495 -14.72 7.15 -3.38
CA ALA A 495 -16.19 7.16 -3.26
C ALA A 495 -16.79 5.78 -2.89
N GLU A 496 -16.21 4.69 -3.40
CA GLU A 496 -16.65 3.32 -3.18
C GLU A 496 -16.54 2.90 -1.70
N SER A 497 -15.61 3.50 -0.95
CA SER A 497 -15.35 3.18 0.46
C SER A 497 -16.48 3.64 1.41
N PHE A 498 -17.28 4.63 1.00
CA PHE A 498 -18.37 5.18 1.80
C PHE A 498 -19.61 4.25 1.83
N GLY A 499 -19.72 3.34 0.85
CA GLY A 499 -20.72 2.28 0.80
C GLY A 499 -22.16 2.79 0.86
N SER A 500 -22.95 2.29 1.82
CA SER A 500 -24.36 2.66 2.03
C SER A 500 -24.57 3.94 2.85
N LEU A 501 -23.54 4.80 2.96
CA LEU A 501 -23.65 6.08 3.65
C LEU A 501 -24.51 7.04 2.82
N PHE A 502 -25.58 7.57 3.43
CA PHE A 502 -26.46 8.49 2.74
C PHE A 502 -25.80 9.87 2.61
N ASP A 503 -25.98 10.54 1.45
CA ASP A 503 -25.47 11.89 1.17
C ASP A 503 -23.94 12.07 1.38
N PHE A 504 -23.09 11.06 1.15
CA PHE A 504 -21.63 11.23 1.24
C PHE A 504 -21.06 12.14 0.13
N ASP A 505 -21.65 12.06 -1.06
CA ASP A 505 -21.35 12.86 -2.25
C ASP A 505 -22.03 14.25 -2.24
N ALA A 506 -22.91 14.51 -1.27
CA ALA A 506 -23.59 15.79 -1.15
C ALA A 506 -22.64 16.87 -0.60
N VAL A 507 -22.55 18.00 -1.29
CA VAL A 507 -21.80 19.17 -0.82
C VAL A 507 -22.51 19.82 0.37
N ARG A 508 -21.91 19.73 1.57
CA ARG A 508 -22.45 20.23 2.85
C ARG A 508 -21.33 20.69 3.77
N HIS A 509 -21.66 21.34 4.90
CA HIS A 509 -20.67 21.44 5.97
C HIS A 509 -20.34 20.03 6.47
N ARG A 510 -19.09 19.80 6.86
CA ARG A 510 -18.59 18.51 7.34
C ARG A 510 -17.78 18.64 8.61
N ALA A 511 -17.81 17.60 9.44
CA ALA A 511 -17.07 17.47 10.69
C ALA A 511 -16.21 16.20 10.69
N PHE A 512 -15.03 16.29 11.30
CA PHE A 512 -14.13 15.15 11.42
C PHE A 512 -13.46 15.07 12.80
N TRP A 513 -13.09 13.83 13.14
CA TRP A 513 -12.14 13.48 14.19
C TRP A 513 -10.99 12.72 13.54
N GLY A 514 -9.78 12.95 14.00
CA GLY A 514 -8.59 12.31 13.45
C GLY A 514 -7.35 12.47 14.29
N ILE A 515 -6.24 11.98 13.73
CA ILE A 515 -4.90 12.07 14.29
C ILE A 515 -3.98 12.56 13.18
N ASN A 516 -3.18 13.60 13.45
CA ASN A 516 -2.21 14.12 12.48
C ASN A 516 -0.92 13.27 12.44
N GLN A 517 -0.05 13.52 11.47
CA GLN A 517 1.23 12.83 11.31
C GLN A 517 2.17 12.97 12.54
N ASN A 518 1.98 14.02 13.37
CA ASN A 518 2.69 14.20 14.64
C ASN A 518 2.10 13.37 15.79
N GLY A 519 1.09 12.53 15.54
CA GLY A 519 0.42 11.74 16.56
C GLY A 519 -0.53 12.53 17.47
N GLN A 520 -0.87 13.77 17.12
CA GLN A 520 -1.73 14.64 17.92
C GLN A 520 -3.21 14.45 17.53
N PRO A 521 -4.14 14.50 18.51
CA PRO A 521 -5.57 14.66 18.29
C PRO A 521 -5.88 15.80 17.34
N ALA A 522 -6.86 15.62 16.46
CA ALA A 522 -7.34 16.64 15.55
C ALA A 522 -8.87 16.56 15.42
N ILE A 523 -9.56 17.68 15.68
CA ILE A 523 -10.99 17.86 15.38
C ILE A 523 -11.16 19.06 14.45
N GLY A 524 -12.18 19.08 13.61
CA GLY A 524 -12.40 20.23 12.75
C GLY A 524 -13.66 20.18 11.91
N VAL A 525 -13.91 21.28 11.20
CA VAL A 525 -15.06 21.45 10.30
C VAL A 525 -14.69 22.24 9.05
N SER A 526 -15.40 21.98 7.95
CA SER A 526 -15.49 22.91 6.82
C SER A 526 -16.51 24.01 7.13
N HIS A 527 -16.18 25.26 6.78
CA HIS A 527 -17.12 26.40 6.90
C HIS A 527 -17.97 26.60 5.66
N ASP A 528 -17.51 26.11 4.52
CA ASP A 528 -18.27 26.03 3.27
C ASP A 528 -18.61 24.57 2.91
N PHE A 529 -19.43 24.42 1.87
CA PHE A 529 -19.94 23.12 1.44
C PHE A 529 -18.90 22.30 0.66
N VAL A 530 -18.67 21.07 1.11
CA VAL A 530 -17.76 20.09 0.51
C VAL A 530 -18.39 18.69 0.61
N ASP A 531 -18.12 17.82 -0.36
CA ASP A 531 -18.44 16.39 -0.27
C ASP A 531 -17.40 15.64 0.56
N SER A 532 -17.71 14.40 0.95
CA SER A 532 -16.84 13.61 1.84
C SER A 532 -15.56 13.11 1.16
N VAL A 533 -15.50 13.00 -0.17
CA VAL A 533 -14.31 12.53 -0.90
C VAL A 533 -13.28 13.66 -0.96
N HIS A 534 -13.70 14.83 -1.45
CA HIS A 534 -12.85 16.02 -1.56
C HIS A 534 -12.38 16.52 -0.17
N LEU A 535 -13.21 16.38 0.87
CA LEU A 535 -12.75 16.61 2.24
C LEU A 535 -11.60 15.66 2.65
N GLY A 536 -11.68 14.38 2.26
CA GLY A 536 -10.60 13.42 2.50
C GLY A 536 -9.28 13.88 1.87
N GLU A 537 -9.31 14.38 0.64
CA GLU A 537 -8.15 14.92 -0.09
C GLU A 537 -7.56 16.12 0.64
N ILE A 538 -8.40 17.09 1.03
CA ILE A 538 -7.98 18.27 1.81
C ILE A 538 -7.33 17.84 3.13
N LEU A 539 -7.94 16.93 3.89
CA LEU A 539 -7.40 16.48 5.18
C LEU A 539 -6.07 15.72 5.02
N ALA A 540 -5.92 14.90 3.99
CA ALA A 540 -4.65 14.25 3.67
C ALA A 540 -3.56 15.29 3.36
N SER A 541 -3.88 16.33 2.56
CA SER A 541 -2.92 17.41 2.28
C SER A 541 -2.54 18.24 3.52
N LEU A 542 -3.43 18.34 4.51
CA LEU A 542 -3.19 19.00 5.80
C LEU A 542 -2.43 18.10 6.80
N GLY A 543 -1.95 16.93 6.37
CA GLY A 543 -1.13 16.05 7.20
C GLY A 543 -1.92 15.25 8.24
N LEU A 544 -3.21 14.96 7.99
CA LEU A 544 -3.94 13.96 8.76
C LEU A 544 -3.44 12.56 8.39
N GLN A 545 -3.15 11.75 9.40
CA GLN A 545 -2.75 10.35 9.23
C GLN A 545 -4.00 9.45 9.20
N ASP A 546 -4.95 9.68 10.09
CA ASP A 546 -6.24 8.99 10.11
C ASP A 546 -7.32 10.01 10.42
N ALA A 547 -8.43 10.01 9.69
CA ALA A 547 -9.56 10.90 9.92
C ALA A 547 -10.87 10.19 9.56
N VAL A 548 -11.89 10.38 10.39
CA VAL A 548 -13.22 9.80 10.23
C VAL A 548 -14.28 10.89 10.24
N MET A 549 -15.31 10.72 9.42
CA MET A 549 -16.46 11.63 9.36
C MET A 549 -17.41 11.35 10.52
N LEU A 550 -17.93 12.41 11.13
CA LEU A 550 -18.79 12.32 12.32
C LEU A 550 -20.25 12.72 12.04
N ASP A 551 -20.46 13.63 11.09
CA ASP A 551 -21.71 14.36 10.89
C ASP A 551 -22.74 13.68 9.97
N SER A 552 -23.95 14.27 9.98
CA SER A 552 -25.02 14.06 9.01
C SER A 552 -25.19 15.25 8.03
N GLY A 553 -24.23 16.17 7.97
CA GLY A 553 -24.25 17.46 7.27
C GLY A 553 -25.13 18.53 7.91
N ALA A 554 -26.05 18.15 8.80
CA ALA A 554 -26.93 19.06 9.55
C ALA A 554 -26.55 19.20 11.04
N SER A 555 -25.72 18.29 11.56
CA SER A 555 -25.21 18.29 12.93
C SER A 555 -23.87 19.02 13.09
N THR A 556 -23.17 19.26 11.98
CA THR A 556 -21.80 19.77 11.91
C THR A 556 -21.59 20.95 12.87
N SER A 557 -20.76 20.73 13.88
CA SER A 557 -20.56 21.67 14.97
C SER A 557 -19.14 21.60 15.49
N LEU A 558 -18.48 22.75 15.63
CA LEU A 558 -17.19 22.88 16.30
C LEU A 558 -17.30 23.97 17.35
N ALA A 559 -16.80 23.69 18.55
CA ALA A 559 -16.76 24.64 19.65
C ALA A 559 -15.36 24.73 20.27
N TYR A 560 -15.00 25.92 20.74
CA TYR A 560 -13.74 26.19 21.43
C TYR A 560 -13.98 27.18 22.57
N GLN A 561 -13.46 26.87 23.75
CA GLN A 561 -13.61 27.63 24.99
C GLN A 561 -15.08 27.92 25.36
N GLY A 562 -15.98 27.01 25.00
CA GLY A 562 -17.43 27.11 25.24
C GLY A 562 -18.19 27.95 24.21
N GLU A 563 -17.53 28.47 23.18
CA GLU A 563 -18.16 29.24 22.11
C GLU A 563 -18.24 28.42 20.82
N SER A 564 -19.34 28.55 20.06
CA SER A 564 -19.48 27.95 18.74
C SER A 564 -18.55 28.64 17.73
N LEU A 565 -17.86 27.85 16.92
CA LEU A 565 -17.01 28.34 15.82
C LEU A 565 -17.72 28.30 14.45
N VAL A 566 -18.94 27.78 14.35
CA VAL A 566 -19.72 27.73 13.11
C VAL A 566 -20.73 28.89 13.05
N GLY A 567 -20.96 29.43 11.85
CA GLY A 567 -21.77 30.63 11.62
C GLY A 567 -23.30 30.43 11.64
N TYR A 568 -23.79 29.31 12.15
CA TYR A 568 -25.20 28.90 12.17
C TYR A 568 -25.50 28.10 13.45
N GLU A 569 -26.77 27.77 13.68
CA GLU A 569 -27.20 26.89 14.77
C GLU A 569 -27.28 25.43 14.26
N PRO A 570 -26.38 24.51 14.69
CA PRO A 570 -26.40 23.13 14.24
C PRO A 570 -27.58 22.36 14.85
N ARG A 571 -27.90 21.19 14.27
CA ARG A 571 -28.84 20.26 14.88
C ARG A 571 -28.21 19.63 16.15
N PRO A 572 -28.84 19.73 17.34
CA PRO A 572 -28.31 19.15 18.58
C PRO A 572 -27.93 17.65 18.46
N VAL A 573 -26.90 17.23 19.19
CA VAL A 573 -26.33 15.87 19.13
C VAL A 573 -26.31 15.19 20.50
N PRO A 574 -26.36 13.84 20.56
CA PRO A 574 -26.24 13.08 21.81
C PRO A 574 -24.79 12.73 22.19
N HIS A 575 -23.81 13.07 21.36
CA HIS A 575 -22.42 12.63 21.52
C HIS A 575 -21.45 13.68 20.97
N ILE A 576 -20.31 13.88 21.65
CA ILE A 576 -19.23 14.77 21.21
C ILE A 576 -17.86 14.08 21.33
N VAL A 577 -16.93 14.49 20.47
CA VAL A 577 -15.50 14.19 20.62
C VAL A 577 -14.80 15.47 21.07
N GLY A 578 -14.08 15.40 22.19
CA GLY A 578 -13.52 16.56 22.88
C GLY A 578 -12.01 16.46 23.14
N LEU A 579 -11.40 17.62 23.36
CA LEU A 579 -9.99 17.80 23.70
C LEU A 579 -9.88 18.49 25.07
N LEU A 580 -9.26 17.80 26.02
CA LEU A 580 -8.92 18.32 27.36
C LEU A 580 -7.56 19.05 27.33
N PRO A 581 -7.40 20.16 28.07
CA PRO A 581 -6.13 20.88 28.16
C PRO A 581 -5.08 20.06 28.91
N THR A 582 -3.82 20.19 28.51
CA THR A 582 -2.74 19.35 29.04
C THR A 582 -2.26 19.85 30.40
N GLY A 583 -2.06 18.92 31.35
CA GLY A 583 -1.54 19.22 32.69
C GLY A 583 -2.57 19.47 33.80
N GLN A 584 -3.88 19.32 33.55
CA GLN A 584 -4.86 19.22 34.65
C GLN A 584 -4.99 17.76 35.14
N ALA A 585 -4.88 17.55 36.45
CA ALA A 585 -5.14 16.24 37.04
C ALA A 585 -6.64 15.94 37.04
N ASN A 586 -7.03 14.75 36.58
CA ASN A 586 -8.43 14.34 36.46
C ASN A 586 -9.18 14.43 37.80
N THR A 587 -10.03 15.45 37.91
CA THR A 587 -11.19 15.47 38.82
C THR A 587 -12.42 15.87 38.03
N ILE A 588 -12.90 14.96 37.17
CA ILE A 588 -14.28 14.99 36.68
C ILE A 588 -15.18 14.73 37.89
N GLN A 589 -15.62 15.80 38.57
CA GLN A 589 -16.68 15.68 39.57
C GLN A 589 -18.02 15.58 38.86
N ALA A 590 -18.60 14.38 38.86
CA ALA A 590 -19.97 14.15 38.45
C ALA A 590 -20.92 15.07 39.25
N SER A 591 -21.33 16.16 38.64
CA SER A 591 -22.33 17.10 39.15
C SER A 591 -23.55 17.10 38.24
N ALA A 592 -24.14 15.90 38.08
CA ALA A 592 -25.52 15.76 37.65
C ALA A 592 -26.46 16.32 38.74
N SER A 593 -26.47 17.64 38.92
CA SER A 593 -27.48 18.32 39.72
C SER A 593 -28.76 18.41 38.90
N SER A 594 -29.79 17.71 39.37
CA SER A 594 -31.14 17.69 38.82
C SER A 594 -31.66 19.07 38.43
N CYS A 595 -32.02 19.26 37.16
CA CYS A 595 -32.92 20.34 36.77
C CYS A 595 -34.33 20.03 37.31
N SER A 596 -34.62 20.51 38.51
CA SER A 596 -35.96 20.51 39.09
C SER A 596 -36.26 21.83 39.80
N ASP A 597 -37.38 22.44 39.39
CA ASP A 597 -38.18 23.47 40.09
C ASP A 597 -37.47 24.74 40.60
N SER A 598 -37.52 25.81 39.79
CA SER A 598 -37.44 27.19 40.33
C SER A 598 -38.16 28.27 39.49
N TYR A 599 -39.37 28.00 39.00
CA TYR A 599 -40.31 29.07 38.61
C TYR A 599 -41.73 28.80 39.12
N LEU A 600 -42.40 29.88 39.56
CA LEU A 600 -43.77 29.97 40.10
C LEU A 600 -43.99 29.72 41.61
N SER A 601 -43.46 30.61 42.44
CA SER A 601 -44.28 31.19 43.52
C SER A 601 -43.88 32.66 43.79
N GLY A 602 -44.84 33.58 43.69
CA GLY A 602 -44.57 35.02 43.86
C GLY A 602 -45.66 35.93 43.28
N SER A 603 -46.65 36.25 44.14
CA SER A 603 -47.81 37.17 43.96
C SER A 603 -48.79 36.88 42.82
#